data_AF-A0A534YDY5-F1
#
_entry.id   AF-A0A534YDY5-F1
#
_cell.length_a   1.000
_cell.length_b   1.000
_cell.length_c   1.000
_cell.angle_alpha   90.00
_cell.angle_beta   90.00
_cell.angle_gamma   90.00
#
_symmetry.space_group_name_H-M   'P 1'
#
loop_
_entity.id
_entity.type
_entity.pdbx_description
1 polymer ?
#
loop_
_entity_poly.entity_id
_entity_poly.type
_entity_poly.pdbx_seq_one_letter_code
_entity_poly.pdbx_strand_id
1 'polypeptide(L)'
;MFFGTASKHGAAQMIGEGNNHWPLVHRDDLAELYVRLVERAPAGSIFHAADASTHTLREIAEACSRAAGKGEVSVQPIEKARAQMGPFADALALDQKVSSEKARTELDWRPRHEDFVAEADKLYAEWHATQ
;
A
#
# COMPACT_ATOMS: atom_id res chain seq x y z
N MET A 1 -8.71 -0.40 1.00
CA MET A 1 -9.27 0.34 2.16
C MET A 1 -9.65 1.76 1.78
N PHE A 2 -8.71 2.61 1.33
CA PHE A 2 -9.00 4.03 1.06
C PHE A 2 -9.93 4.32 -0.12
N PHE A 3 -9.81 3.60 -1.24
CA PHE A 3 -10.80 3.72 -2.34
C PHE A 3 -12.23 3.46 -1.83
N GLY A 4 -12.39 2.44 -0.97
CA GLY A 4 -13.68 2.08 -0.39
C GLY A 4 -14.23 3.13 0.58
N THR A 5 -13.40 3.67 1.48
CA THR A 5 -13.85 4.72 2.42
C THR A 5 -14.12 6.04 1.69
N ALA A 6 -13.29 6.44 0.72
CA ALA A 6 -13.55 7.61 -0.10
C ALA A 6 -14.86 7.49 -0.90
N SER A 7 -15.09 6.34 -1.54
CA SER A 7 -16.32 6.09 -2.30
C SER A 7 -17.58 6.11 -1.43
N LYS A 8 -17.51 5.51 -0.23
CA LYS A 8 -18.66 5.34 0.67
C LYS A 8 -18.93 6.54 1.58
N HIS A 9 -17.90 7.23 2.03
CA HIS A 9 -18.00 8.26 3.07
C HIS A 9 -17.61 9.65 2.59
N GLY A 10 -17.19 9.78 1.33
CA GLY A 10 -16.76 11.07 0.76
C GLY A 10 -15.33 11.47 1.13
N ALA A 11 -14.64 10.70 1.97
CA ALA A 11 -13.25 10.97 2.35
C ALA A 11 -12.48 9.66 2.58
N ALA A 12 -11.21 9.63 2.20
CA ALA A 12 -10.31 8.54 2.59
C ALA A 12 -9.95 8.68 4.06
N GLN A 13 -10.37 7.73 4.89
CA GLN A 13 -10.12 7.73 6.33
C GLN A 13 -8.76 7.12 6.66
N MET A 14 -7.87 7.90 7.27
CA MET A 14 -6.56 7.49 7.76
C MET A 14 -6.55 7.30 9.28
N ILE A 15 -5.63 6.49 9.79
CA ILE A 15 -5.37 6.38 11.23
C ILE A 15 -4.18 7.28 11.56
N GLY A 16 -4.36 8.21 12.50
CA GLY A 16 -3.36 9.23 12.82
C GLY A 16 -3.15 10.26 11.70
N GLU A 17 -2.11 11.09 11.84
CA GLU A 17 -1.85 12.23 10.95
C GLU A 17 -1.34 11.85 9.55
N GLY A 18 -0.98 10.58 9.36
CA GLY A 18 -0.54 10.04 8.07
C GLY A 18 0.89 10.41 7.65
N ASN A 19 1.73 10.86 8.59
CA ASN A 19 3.15 11.19 8.33
C ASN A 19 4.05 9.94 8.23
N ASN A 20 3.52 8.77 8.57
CA ASN A 20 4.20 7.49 8.44
C ASN A 20 4.16 6.99 6.98
N HIS A 21 5.15 6.20 6.60
CA HIS A 21 5.28 5.64 5.25
C HIS A 21 4.78 4.21 5.22
N TRP A 22 4.13 3.84 4.10
CA TRP A 22 3.71 2.48 3.84
C TRP A 22 4.46 1.95 2.61
N PRO A 23 5.16 0.81 2.72
CA PRO A 23 5.67 0.12 1.54
C PRO A 23 4.50 -0.50 0.79
N LEU A 24 4.45 -0.28 -0.52
CA LEU A 24 3.41 -0.82 -1.39
C LEU A 24 4.01 -1.79 -2.40
N VAL A 25 3.18 -2.64 -2.97
CA VAL A 25 3.53 -3.50 -4.11
C VAL A 25 2.28 -3.76 -4.91
N HIS A 26 2.37 -3.68 -6.23
CA HIS A 26 1.26 -4.04 -7.09
C HIS A 26 1.03 -5.56 -7.08
N ARG A 27 -0.24 -5.99 -7.16
CA ARG A 27 -0.60 -7.41 -7.06
C ARG A 27 0.08 -8.27 -8.14
N ASP A 28 0.23 -7.73 -9.36
CA ASP A 28 0.82 -8.47 -10.48
C ASP A 28 2.34 -8.60 -10.31
N ASP A 29 3.00 -7.57 -9.78
CA ASP A 29 4.44 -7.62 -9.51
C ASP A 29 4.74 -8.55 -8.32
N LEU A 30 3.85 -8.57 -7.32
CA LEU A 30 3.92 -9.53 -6.22
C LEU A 30 3.74 -10.97 -6.72
N ALA A 31 2.80 -11.21 -7.64
CA ALA A 31 2.61 -12.51 -8.27
C ALA A 31 3.87 -12.96 -9.04
N GLU A 32 4.49 -12.04 -9.80
CA GLU A 32 5.76 -12.31 -10.48
C GLU A 32 6.87 -12.68 -9.50
N LEU A 33 6.98 -11.97 -8.37
CA LEU A 33 7.97 -12.29 -7.35
C LEU A 33 7.75 -13.69 -6.76
N TYR A 34 6.50 -14.08 -6.50
CA TYR A 34 6.20 -15.43 -6.02
C TYR A 34 6.67 -16.52 -6.99
N VAL A 35 6.46 -16.36 -8.30
CA VAL A 35 6.96 -17.31 -9.30
C VAL A 35 8.47 -17.41 -9.23
N ARG A 36 9.18 -16.27 -9.21
CA ARG A 36 10.64 -16.23 -9.11
C ARG A 36 11.16 -16.86 -7.80
N LEU A 37 10.48 -16.64 -6.69
CA LEU A 37 10.82 -17.23 -5.39
C LEU A 37 10.74 -18.76 -5.45
N VAL A 38 9.66 -19.31 -5.99
CA VAL A 38 9.50 -20.76 -6.11
C VAL A 38 10.55 -21.38 -7.02
N GLU A 39 10.92 -20.70 -8.11
CA GLU A 39 11.87 -21.21 -9.09
C GLU A 39 13.33 -21.13 -8.64
N ARG A 40 13.71 -20.09 -7.89
CA ARG A 40 15.13 -19.71 -7.73
C ARG A 40 15.56 -19.41 -6.31
N ALA A 41 14.63 -19.16 -5.37
CA ALA A 41 15.03 -18.76 -4.02
C ALA A 41 15.63 -19.93 -3.23
N PRO A 42 16.74 -19.71 -2.51
CA PRO A 42 17.25 -20.69 -1.56
C PRO A 42 16.20 -21.04 -0.51
N ALA A 43 16.06 -22.31 -0.16
CA ALA A 43 15.15 -22.73 0.89
C ALA A 43 15.44 -22.01 2.22
N GLY A 44 14.40 -21.55 2.92
CA GLY A 44 14.53 -20.81 4.18
C GLY A 44 14.98 -19.35 4.05
N SER A 45 15.10 -18.83 2.82
CA SER A 45 15.40 -17.41 2.60
C SER A 45 14.17 -16.51 2.81
N ILE A 46 14.43 -15.26 3.19
CA ILE A 46 13.42 -14.20 3.34
C ILE A 46 13.69 -13.11 2.30
N PHE A 47 12.61 -12.60 1.71
CA PHE A 47 12.60 -11.51 0.74
C PHE A 47 11.49 -10.51 1.07
N HIS A 48 11.73 -9.24 0.78
CA HIS A 48 10.71 -8.20 0.86
C HIS A 48 10.11 -7.93 -0.52
N ALA A 49 8.80 -7.69 -0.53
CA ALA A 49 8.03 -7.36 -1.71
C ALA A 49 7.48 -5.94 -1.54
N ALA A 50 8.25 -4.97 -1.98
CA ALA A 50 7.89 -3.56 -2.04
C ALA A 50 8.41 -2.96 -3.34
N ASP A 51 7.64 -2.06 -3.95
CA ASP A 51 8.10 -1.18 -5.00
C ASP A 51 9.18 -0.21 -4.48
N ALA A 52 9.66 0.69 -5.34
CA ALA A 52 10.71 1.64 -4.97
C ALA A 52 10.16 2.93 -4.33
N SER A 53 8.83 3.12 -4.31
CA SER A 53 8.22 4.33 -3.80
C SER A 53 8.30 4.41 -2.28
N THR A 54 8.31 5.64 -1.78
CA THR A 54 8.30 5.92 -0.35
C THR A 54 7.26 7.00 -0.06
N HIS A 55 5.99 6.67 -0.28
CA HIS A 55 4.89 7.58 0.01
C HIS A 55 4.48 7.50 1.47
N THR A 56 4.11 8.67 2.00
CA THR A 56 3.40 8.78 3.26
C THR A 56 1.98 8.23 3.11
N LEU A 57 1.42 7.79 4.24
CA LEU A 57 0.04 7.34 4.31
C LEU A 57 -0.94 8.43 3.82
N ARG A 58 -0.61 9.70 4.10
CA ARG A 58 -1.35 10.86 3.61
C ARG A 58 -1.36 10.96 2.10
N GLU A 59 -0.21 10.91 1.45
CA GLU A 59 -0.13 10.98 -0.01
C GLU A 59 -0.94 9.85 -0.67
N ILE A 60 -0.85 8.63 -0.12
CA ILE A 60 -1.61 7.46 -0.59
C ILE A 60 -3.12 7.68 -0.44
N ALA A 61 -3.57 8.14 0.73
CA ALA A 61 -4.99 8.36 1.01
C ALA A 61 -5.58 9.50 0.17
N GLU A 62 -4.84 10.60 0.01
CA GLU A 62 -5.24 11.71 -0.84
C GLU A 62 -5.32 11.29 -2.31
N ALA A 63 -4.35 10.51 -2.81
CA ALA A 63 -4.40 9.96 -4.17
C ALA A 63 -5.64 9.08 -4.36
N CYS A 64 -5.94 8.20 -3.40
CA CYS A 64 -7.15 7.39 -3.43
C CYS A 64 -8.44 8.22 -3.43
N SER A 65 -8.47 9.29 -2.63
CA SER A 65 -9.62 10.17 -2.53
C SER A 65 -9.85 10.98 -3.80
N ARG A 66 -8.78 11.47 -4.43
CA ARG A 66 -8.83 12.15 -5.73
C ARG A 66 -9.32 11.21 -6.83
N ALA A 67 -8.80 9.98 -6.89
CA ALA A 67 -9.23 8.98 -7.87
C ALA A 67 -10.74 8.64 -7.74
N ALA A 68 -11.27 8.66 -6.52
CA ALA A 68 -12.71 8.50 -6.25
C ALA A 68 -13.55 9.77 -6.50
N GLY A 69 -12.96 10.85 -7.01
CA GLY A 69 -13.62 12.12 -7.29
C GLY A 69 -14.04 12.91 -6.05
N LYS A 70 -13.39 12.69 -4.90
CA LYS A 70 -13.71 13.37 -3.63
C LYS A 70 -12.66 14.42 -3.24
N GLY A 71 -11.40 14.00 -3.15
CA GLY A 71 -10.26 14.86 -2.77
C GLY A 71 -10.13 15.16 -1.27
N GLU A 72 -10.98 14.59 -0.42
CA GLU A 72 -10.93 14.79 1.04
C GLU A 72 -10.29 13.60 1.77
N VAL A 73 -9.57 13.89 2.86
CA VAL A 73 -9.08 12.90 3.82
C VAL A 73 -9.64 13.18 5.21
N SER A 74 -9.90 12.13 5.98
CA SER A 74 -10.33 12.26 7.37
C SER A 74 -9.38 11.50 8.29
N VAL A 75 -9.19 12.01 9.50
CA VAL A 75 -8.31 11.42 10.51
C VAL A 75 -9.14 10.69 11.56
N GLN A 76 -8.80 9.42 11.78
CA GLN A 76 -9.23 8.65 12.93
C GLN A 76 -8.11 8.68 13.99
N PRO A 77 -8.38 9.17 15.21
CA PRO A 77 -7.43 9.09 16.31
C PRO A 77 -7.03 7.64 16.61
N ILE A 78 -5.75 7.41 16.91
CA ILE A 78 -5.20 6.06 17.11
C ILE A 78 -5.88 5.33 18.27
N GLU A 79 -6.29 6.04 19.32
CA GLU A 79 -7.02 5.52 20.47
C GLU A 79 -8.38 4.94 20.06
N LYS A 80 -9.07 5.64 19.15
CA LYS A 80 -10.34 5.16 18.59
C LYS A 80 -10.12 3.96 17.69
N ALA A 81 -9.05 3.95 16.89
CA ALA A 81 -8.69 2.79 16.08
C ALA A 81 -8.36 1.58 16.96
N ARG A 82 -7.54 1.74 18.00
CA ARG A 82 -7.22 0.69 18.98
C ARG A 82 -8.46 0.11 19.64
N ALA A 83 -9.45 0.93 19.99
CA ALA A 83 -10.72 0.44 20.54
C ALA A 83 -11.51 -0.45 19.56
N GLN A 84 -11.33 -0.28 18.24
CA GLN A 84 -12.04 -1.02 17.20
C GLN A 84 -11.28 -2.27 16.73
N MET A 85 -9.95 -2.19 16.59
CA MET A 85 -9.14 -3.25 15.98
C MET A 85 -7.96 -3.72 16.85
N GLY A 86 -7.84 -3.22 18.08
CA GLY A 86 -6.78 -3.60 19.01
C GLY A 86 -5.38 -3.28 18.49
N PRO A 87 -4.39 -4.15 18.73
CA PRO A 87 -2.99 -3.96 18.31
C PRO A 87 -2.78 -3.81 16.80
N PHE A 88 -3.76 -4.22 15.97
CA PHE A 88 -3.66 -4.02 14.53
C PHE A 88 -3.64 -2.52 14.15
N ALA A 89 -4.25 -1.66 14.97
CA ALA A 89 -4.19 -0.21 14.79
C ALA A 89 -2.75 0.30 14.90
N ASP A 90 -1.97 -0.25 15.84
CA ASP A 90 -0.57 0.12 16.03
C ASP A 90 0.26 -0.33 14.83
N ALA A 91 -0.01 -1.52 14.27
CA ALA A 91 0.67 -1.99 13.06
C ALA A 91 0.43 -1.06 11.85
N LEU A 92 -0.79 -0.56 11.68
CA LEU A 92 -1.13 0.40 10.62
C LEU A 92 -0.51 1.79 10.82
N ALA A 93 -0.18 2.14 12.06
CA ALA A 93 0.43 3.42 12.43
C ALA A 93 1.97 3.43 12.37
N LEU A 94 2.61 2.28 12.14
CA LEU A 94 4.06 2.19 12.01
C LEU A 94 4.57 2.98 10.80
N ASP A 95 5.74 3.60 10.96
CA ASP A 95 6.53 4.18 9.88
C ASP A 95 7.43 3.10 9.27
N GLN A 96 7.18 2.75 8.01
CA GLN A 96 7.82 1.62 7.36
C GLN A 96 8.43 2.04 6.03
N LYS A 97 9.75 1.90 5.92
CA LYS A 97 10.50 2.03 4.67
C LYS A 97 11.22 0.71 4.43
N VAL A 98 10.85 0.01 3.37
CA VAL A 98 11.30 -1.36 3.10
C VAL A 98 12.02 -1.39 1.77
N SER A 99 13.22 -1.98 1.75
CA SER A 99 13.97 -2.22 0.52
C SER A 99 13.75 -3.63 0.02
N SER A 100 13.52 -3.76 -1.28
CA SER A 100 13.46 -5.04 -2.00
C SER A 100 14.75 -5.33 -2.78
N GLU A 101 15.88 -4.72 -2.39
CA GLU A 101 17.17 -4.87 -3.07
C GLU A 101 17.56 -6.34 -3.24
N LYS A 102 17.38 -7.16 -2.20
CA LYS A 102 17.68 -8.60 -2.27
C LYS A 102 16.89 -9.31 -3.38
N ALA A 103 15.61 -8.99 -3.55
CA ALA A 103 14.80 -9.56 -4.61
C ALA A 103 15.25 -9.06 -6.00
N ARG A 104 15.66 -7.80 -6.10
CA ARG A 104 16.21 -7.21 -7.33
C ARG A 104 17.54 -7.87 -7.73
N THR A 105 18.44 -8.10 -6.78
CA THR A 105 19.80 -8.60 -7.06
C THR A 105 19.87 -10.11 -7.24
N GLU A 106 19.17 -10.88 -6.39
CA GLU A 106 19.26 -12.35 -6.40
C GLU A 106 18.25 -13.00 -7.35
N LEU A 107 17.10 -12.36 -7.60
CA LEU A 107 16.02 -12.93 -8.41
C LEU A 107 15.75 -12.16 -9.72
N ASP A 108 16.48 -11.08 -9.97
CA ASP A 108 16.23 -10.12 -11.08
C ASP A 108 14.75 -9.68 -11.13
N TRP A 109 14.13 -9.53 -9.96
CA TRP A 109 12.76 -9.05 -9.86
C TRP A 109 12.75 -7.54 -10.05
N ARG A 110 12.06 -7.06 -11.10
CA ARG A 110 11.93 -5.64 -11.43
C ARG A 110 10.44 -5.30 -11.53
N PRO A 111 9.82 -4.76 -10.46
CA PRO A 111 8.40 -4.43 -10.48
C PRO A 111 8.11 -3.44 -11.61
N ARG A 112 6.98 -3.61 -12.29
CA ARG A 112 6.57 -2.74 -13.40
C ARG A 112 5.76 -1.54 -12.93
N HIS A 113 5.14 -1.67 -11.76
CA HIS A 113 4.35 -0.63 -11.11
C HIS A 113 5.16 -0.08 -9.94
N GLU A 114 5.77 1.10 -10.14
CA GLU A 114 6.76 1.64 -9.21
C GLU A 114 6.24 2.82 -8.38
N ASP A 115 5.05 3.34 -8.68
CA ASP A 115 4.47 4.51 -8.01
C ASP A 115 2.94 4.40 -7.91
N PHE A 116 2.46 3.99 -6.73
CA PHE A 116 1.03 3.90 -6.48
C PHE A 116 0.31 5.24 -6.60
N VAL A 117 0.93 6.34 -6.15
CA VAL A 117 0.29 7.66 -6.13
C VAL A 117 0.07 8.16 -7.56
N ALA A 118 1.04 7.97 -8.43
CA ALA A 118 0.93 8.29 -9.86
C ALA A 118 -0.08 7.39 -10.59
N GLU A 119 -0.23 6.13 -10.18
CA GLU A 119 -1.13 5.17 -10.82
C GLU A 119 -2.54 5.10 -10.19
N ALA A 120 -2.82 5.89 -9.15
CA ALA A 120 -4.02 5.77 -8.33
C ALA A 120 -5.34 5.80 -9.12
N ASP A 121 -5.45 6.64 -10.17
CA ASP A 121 -6.65 6.73 -11.01
C ASP A 121 -6.91 5.43 -11.77
N LYS A 122 -5.87 4.83 -12.35
CA LYS A 122 -5.95 3.55 -13.05
C LYS A 122 -6.31 2.43 -12.07
N LEU A 123 -5.64 2.39 -10.93
CA LEU A 123 -5.87 1.38 -9.89
C LEU A 123 -7.28 1.49 -9.31
N TYR A 124 -7.82 2.70 -9.18
CA TYR A 124 -9.20 2.92 -8.78
C TYR A 124 -10.18 2.35 -9.81
N ALA A 125 -9.97 2.58 -11.10
CA ALA A 125 -10.82 2.04 -12.15
C ALA A 125 -10.85 0.50 -12.14
N GLU A 126 -9.67 -0.13 -11.99
CA GLU A 126 -9.55 -1.59 -11.85
C GLU A 126 -10.27 -2.12 -10.60
N TRP A 127 -10.05 -1.46 -9.46
CA TRP A 127 -10.69 -1.83 -8.20
C TRP A 127 -12.22 -1.68 -8.30
N HIS A 128 -12.71 -0.57 -8.86
CA HIS A 128 -14.14 -0.29 -8.98
C HIS A 128 -14.85 -1.25 -9.93
N ALA A 129 -14.18 -1.72 -10.99
CA ALA A 129 -14.74 -2.71 -11.92
C ALA A 129 -14.95 -4.10 -11.29
N THR A 130 -14.38 -4.35 -10.10
CA THR A 130 -14.47 -5.64 -9.39
C THR A 130 -15.33 -5.59 -8.12
N GLN A 131 -16.03 -4.47 -7.86
CA GLN A 131 -16.96 -4.32 -6.73
C GLN A 131 -18.38 -4.78 -7.05
#